data_AF-A0AAD7QFF2-F1
#
_entry.id   AF-A0AAD7QFF2-F1
#
_cell.length_a   1.000
_cell.length_b   1.000
_cell.length_c   1.000
_cell.angle_alpha   90.00
_cell.angle_beta   90.00
_cell.angle_gamma   90.00
#
_symmetry.space_group_name_H-M   'P 1'
#
loop_
_entity.id
_entity.type
_entity.pdbx_description
1 polymer ?
#
loop_
_entity_poly.entity_id
_entity_poly.type
_entity_poly.pdbx_seq_one_letter_code
_entity_poly.pdbx_strand_id
1 'polypeptide(L)'
;MKLYNATVVVVFLIVFLLLPKYDSFSLPQSDEDLLEFPLNLEYLEAEFFLYGALGHGLDVVAPALASGGPPPIGARLANLDVYTRDVTLQFALQEVGHLRAIKSTVKGFPRPLLDLSSASFAKVIDSAFGRPLTTPF
;
A
#
# COMPACT_ATOMS: atom_id res chain seq x y z
N MET A 1 33.26 -4.13 1.93
CA MET A 1 31.81 -3.95 1.70
C MET A 1 31.52 -4.34 0.26
N LYS A 2 30.60 -5.28 0.06
CA LYS A 2 30.64 -6.30 -1.00
C LYS A 2 30.20 -5.78 -2.38
N LEU A 3 31.02 -6.00 -3.41
CA LEU A 3 30.63 -5.83 -4.83
C LEU A 3 29.44 -6.68 -5.27
N TYR A 4 29.05 -7.70 -4.48
CA TYR A 4 27.92 -8.58 -4.76
C TYR A 4 26.57 -7.86 -4.88
N ASN A 5 26.36 -6.73 -4.20
CA ASN A 5 25.07 -6.05 -4.20
C ASN A 5 24.79 -5.30 -5.50
N ALA A 6 25.83 -4.75 -6.15
CA ALA A 6 25.67 -4.01 -7.40
C ALA A 6 25.32 -4.94 -8.57
N THR A 7 25.94 -6.12 -8.63
CA THR A 7 25.70 -7.10 -9.69
C THR A 7 24.26 -7.64 -9.65
N VAL A 8 23.71 -7.89 -8.46
CA VAL A 8 22.32 -8.34 -8.31
C VAL A 8 21.34 -7.26 -8.79
N VAL A 9 21.58 -5.99 -8.44
CA VAL A 9 20.73 -4.86 -8.87
C VAL A 9 20.78 -4.68 -10.38
N VAL A 10 21.96 -4.79 -11.00
CA VAL A 10 22.12 -4.67 -12.46
C VAL A 10 21.43 -5.81 -13.20
N VAL A 11 21.54 -7.04 -12.70
CA VAL A 11 20.82 -8.20 -13.28
C VAL A 11 19.31 -8.03 -13.15
N PHE A 12 18.80 -7.54 -12.02
CA PHE A 12 17.38 -7.28 -11.82
C PHE A 12 16.84 -6.21 -12.79
N LEU A 13 17.61 -5.13 -13.00
CA LEU A 13 17.27 -4.06 -13.96
C LEU A 13 17.27 -4.56 -15.41
N ILE A 14 18.25 -5.39 -15.79
CA ILE A 14 18.32 -5.96 -17.14
C ILE A 14 17.14 -6.91 -17.39
N VAL A 15 16.77 -7.74 -16.40
CA VAL A 15 15.58 -8.59 -16.49
C VAL A 15 14.31 -7.75 -16.66
N PHE A 16 14.16 -6.65 -15.92
CA PHE A 16 13.04 -5.71 -16.05
C PHE A 16 12.97 -5.04 -17.43
N LEU A 17 14.12 -4.73 -18.04
CA LEU A 17 14.22 -4.12 -19.36
C LEU A 17 13.99 -5.10 -20.52
N LEU A 18 14.17 -6.41 -20.27
CA LEU A 18 13.99 -7.48 -21.25
C LEU A 18 12.61 -8.13 -21.21
N LEU A 19 11.74 -7.74 -20.27
CA LEU A 19 10.35 -8.18 -20.28
C LEU A 19 9.66 -7.66 -21.54
N PRO A 20 8.90 -8.50 -22.27
CA PRO A 20 8.16 -8.06 -23.43
C PRO A 20 7.20 -6.94 -23.03
N LYS A 21 7.22 -5.84 -23.78
CA LYS A 21 6.16 -4.83 -23.67
C LYS A 21 4.86 -5.50 -24.08
N TYR A 22 3.95 -5.65 -23.12
CA TYR A 22 2.62 -6.17 -23.39
C TYR A 22 1.93 -5.26 -24.41
N ASP A 23 1.53 -5.84 -25.54
CA ASP A 23 0.56 -5.24 -26.45
C ASP A 23 -0.70 -4.91 -25.64
N SER A 24 -1.34 -3.78 -25.98
CA SER A 24 -2.56 -3.30 -25.32
C SER A 24 -3.72 -4.28 -25.56
N PHE A 25 -3.77 -5.33 -24.75
CA PHE A 25 -4.89 -6.25 -24.67
C PHE A 25 -5.99 -5.55 -23.86
N SER A 26 -7.20 -5.44 -24.42
CA SER A 26 -8.34 -5.02 -23.60
C SER A 26 -8.63 -6.14 -22.61
N LEU A 27 -8.55 -5.84 -21.32
CA LEU A 27 -8.87 -6.82 -20.30
C LEU A 27 -10.35 -7.24 -20.42
N PRO A 28 -10.66 -8.54 -20.29
CA PRO A 28 -12.03 -8.98 -20.07
C PRO A 28 -12.61 -8.26 -18.85
N GLN A 29 -13.91 -7.93 -18.86
CA GLN A 29 -14.55 -7.22 -17.74
C GLN A 29 -14.38 -7.95 -16.39
N SER A 30 -14.38 -9.30 -16.41
CA SER A 30 -14.11 -10.10 -15.22
C SER A 30 -12.74 -9.83 -14.61
N ASP A 31 -11.74 -9.56 -15.45
CA ASP A 31 -10.37 -9.33 -15.04
C ASP A 31 -10.19 -7.89 -14.52
N GLU A 32 -10.97 -6.94 -15.07
CA GLU A 32 -11.06 -5.58 -14.51
C GLU A 32 -11.63 -5.61 -13.09
N ASP A 33 -12.76 -6.31 -12.87
CA ASP A 33 -13.39 -6.44 -11.54
C ASP A 33 -12.44 -7.11 -10.54
N LEU A 34 -11.68 -8.13 -10.99
CA LEU A 34 -10.67 -8.81 -10.17
C LEU A 34 -9.49 -7.90 -9.80
N LEU A 35 -9.19 -6.86 -10.58
CA LEU A 35 -8.13 -5.88 -10.28
C LEU A 35 -8.64 -4.65 -9.51
N GLU A 36 -9.92 -4.31 -9.64
CA GLU A 36 -10.54 -3.25 -8.83
C GLU A 36 -10.82 -3.70 -7.39
N PHE A 37 -11.12 -4.97 -7.16
CA PHE A 37 -11.26 -5.52 -5.81
C PHE A 37 -10.02 -5.28 -4.92
N PRO A 38 -8.78 -5.67 -5.32
CA PRO A 38 -7.59 -5.46 -4.51
C PRO A 38 -7.23 -3.97 -4.40
N LEU A 39 -7.68 -3.09 -5.29
CA LEU A 39 -7.36 -1.65 -5.20
C LEU A 39 -7.78 -1.03 -3.85
N ASN A 40 -8.86 -1.51 -3.23
CA ASN A 40 -9.24 -1.09 -1.87
C ASN A 40 -8.22 -1.51 -0.82
N LEU A 41 -7.70 -2.74 -0.95
CA LEU A 41 -6.69 -3.29 -0.05
C LEU A 41 -5.37 -2.55 -0.20
N GLU A 42 -4.94 -2.28 -1.43
CA GLU A 42 -3.71 -1.53 -1.69
C GLU A 42 -3.77 -0.11 -1.10
N TYR A 43 -4.93 0.58 -1.16
CA TYR A 43 -5.09 1.87 -0.47
C TYR A 43 -5.00 1.73 1.04
N LEU A 44 -5.63 0.69 1.60
CA LEU A 44 -5.60 0.42 3.04
C LEU A 44 -4.16 0.22 3.51
N GLU A 45 -3.41 -0.67 2.86
CA GLU A 45 -2.06 -1.04 3.24
C GLU A 45 -1.06 0.11 3.00
N ALA A 46 -1.14 0.79 1.85
CA ALA A 46 -0.30 1.94 1.57
C ALA A 46 -0.47 3.04 2.63
N GLU A 47 -1.71 3.43 2.95
CA GLU A 47 -1.96 4.46 3.96
C GLU A 47 -1.52 3.99 5.36
N PHE A 48 -1.84 2.75 5.72
CA PHE A 48 -1.46 2.19 7.02
C PHE A 48 0.06 2.19 7.23
N PHE A 49 0.83 1.66 6.27
CA PHE A 49 2.28 1.57 6.39
C PHE A 49 2.96 2.93 6.22
N LEU A 50 2.48 3.81 5.33
CA LEU A 50 3.02 5.16 5.16
C LEU A 50 2.86 5.99 6.44
N TYR A 51 1.68 6.01 7.03
CA TYR A 51 1.49 6.68 8.32
C TYR A 51 2.31 6.03 9.42
N GLY A 52 2.33 4.69 9.50
CA GLY A 52 3.13 3.96 10.48
C GLY A 52 4.62 4.33 10.43
N ALA A 53 5.21 4.45 9.24
CA ALA A 53 6.62 4.77 9.07
C ALA A 53 6.94 6.28 9.06
N LEU A 54 6.12 7.11 8.40
CA LEU A 54 6.45 8.51 8.08
C LEU A 54 5.54 9.53 8.78
N GLY A 55 4.37 9.12 9.26
CA GLY A 55 3.38 10.00 9.85
C GLY A 55 2.54 10.79 8.84
N HIS A 56 2.65 10.48 7.55
CA HIS A 56 1.85 11.04 6.47
C HIS A 56 1.65 10.02 5.35
N GLY A 57 0.58 10.17 4.58
CA GLY A 57 0.14 9.20 3.58
C GLY A 57 0.39 9.60 2.12
N LEU A 58 -0.49 9.11 1.24
CA LEU A 58 -0.38 9.32 -0.21
C LEU A 58 -0.44 10.80 -0.59
N ASP A 59 -1.10 11.65 0.20
CA ASP A 59 -1.21 13.09 -0.04
C ASP A 59 0.14 13.82 -0.04
N VAL A 60 1.20 13.18 0.49
CA VAL A 60 2.57 13.68 0.47
C VAL A 60 3.45 12.82 -0.46
N VAL A 61 3.37 11.48 -0.32
CA VAL A 61 4.31 10.58 -1.01
C VAL A 61 3.98 10.40 -2.50
N ALA A 62 2.70 10.34 -2.85
CA ALA A 62 2.25 10.14 -4.23
C ALA A 62 0.84 10.72 -4.46
N PRO A 63 0.66 12.05 -4.44
CA PRO A 63 -0.66 12.68 -4.36
C PRO A 63 -1.59 12.32 -5.53
N ALA A 64 -1.03 12.10 -6.71
CA ALA A 64 -1.78 11.69 -7.89
C ALA A 64 -2.51 10.34 -7.70
N LEU A 65 -1.95 9.43 -6.89
CA LEU A 65 -2.55 8.11 -6.63
C LEU A 65 -3.80 8.20 -5.77
N ALA A 66 -3.88 9.18 -4.85
CA ALA A 66 -5.11 9.43 -4.08
C ALA A 66 -6.27 9.89 -4.98
N SER A 67 -5.95 10.52 -6.13
CA SER A 67 -6.90 10.96 -7.16
C SER A 67 -8.08 11.78 -6.61
N GLY A 68 -7.78 12.65 -5.63
CA GLY A 68 -8.78 13.51 -4.99
C GLY A 68 -9.60 12.85 -3.89
N GLY A 69 -9.32 11.59 -3.54
CA GLY A 69 -9.94 10.91 -2.40
C GLY A 69 -9.57 11.56 -1.05
N PRO A 70 -10.45 11.47 -0.03
CA PRO A 70 -10.20 12.10 1.27
C PRO A 70 -9.07 11.41 2.06
N PRO A 71 -8.34 12.13 2.92
CA PRO A 71 -7.31 11.55 3.78
C PRO A 71 -7.91 10.55 4.80
N PRO A 72 -7.12 9.58 5.26
CA PRO A 72 -7.59 8.62 6.26
C PRO A 72 -7.85 9.28 7.62
N ILE A 73 -8.82 8.74 8.36
CA ILE A 73 -9.15 9.15 9.73
C ILE A 73 -8.27 8.39 10.72
N GLY A 74 -7.74 9.09 11.72
CA GLY A 74 -7.07 8.47 12.87
C GLY A 74 -5.68 7.87 12.60
N ALA A 75 -5.19 7.94 11.36
CA ALA A 75 -3.86 7.50 11.00
C ALA A 75 -2.78 8.37 11.68
N ARG A 76 -1.73 7.74 12.20
CA ARG A 76 -0.68 8.41 13.00
C ARG A 76 0.67 7.75 12.83
N LEU A 77 1.74 8.50 13.11
CA LEU A 77 3.09 7.94 13.21
C LEU A 77 3.13 6.87 14.30
N ALA A 78 3.66 5.70 13.97
CA ALA A 78 3.82 4.61 14.92
C ALA A 78 5.12 4.77 15.72
N ASN A 79 5.08 4.35 16.99
CA ASN A 79 6.26 4.30 17.84
C ASN A 79 7.03 3.00 17.56
N LEU A 80 7.84 3.02 16.49
CA LEU A 80 8.62 1.87 16.01
C LEU A 80 10.12 2.13 16.23
N ASP A 81 10.86 1.08 16.55
CA ASP A 81 12.32 1.13 16.49
C ASP A 81 12.81 1.32 15.04
N VAL A 82 14.08 1.67 14.88
CA VAL A 82 14.66 2.03 13.56
C VAL A 82 14.53 0.88 12.55
N TYR A 83 14.70 -0.37 12.97
CA TYR A 83 14.64 -1.51 12.07
C TYR A 83 13.19 -1.80 11.64
N THR A 84 12.26 -1.84 12.60
CA THR A 84 10.85 -2.07 12.29
C THR A 84 10.26 -0.94 11.45
N ARG A 85 10.66 0.31 11.71
CA ARG A 85 10.28 1.47 10.90
C ARG A 85 10.78 1.34 9.46
N ASP A 86 12.02 0.90 9.26
CA ASP A 86 12.60 0.71 7.94
C ASP A 86 11.86 -0.37 7.14
N VAL A 87 11.60 -1.53 7.74
CA VAL A 87 10.79 -2.59 7.11
C VAL A 87 9.37 -2.12 6.81
N THR A 88 8.74 -1.38 7.74
CA THR A 88 7.41 -0.78 7.54
C THR A 88 7.41 0.17 6.34
N LEU A 89 8.46 0.99 6.19
CA LEU A 89 8.61 1.87 5.03
C LEU A 89 8.79 1.07 3.73
N GLN A 90 9.53 -0.03 3.74
CA GLN A 90 9.69 -0.89 2.57
C GLN A 90 8.35 -1.47 2.10
N PHE A 91 7.51 -1.97 3.03
CA PHE A 91 6.14 -2.38 2.70
C PHE A 91 5.32 -1.20 2.15
N ALA A 92 5.37 -0.03 2.79
CA ALA A 92 4.67 1.15 2.32
C ALA A 92 4.99 1.50 0.86
N LEU A 93 6.27 1.43 0.48
CA LEU A 93 6.72 1.71 -0.88
C LEU A 93 6.30 0.63 -1.88
N GLN A 94 6.20 -0.62 -1.45
CA GLN A 94 5.69 -1.72 -2.26
C GLN A 94 4.21 -1.48 -2.62
N GLU A 95 3.38 -1.14 -1.64
CA GLU A 95 1.94 -0.92 -1.85
C GLU A 95 1.66 0.35 -2.69
N VAL A 96 2.50 1.38 -2.56
CA VAL A 96 2.50 2.52 -3.51
C VAL A 96 2.82 2.06 -4.94
N GLY A 97 3.70 1.07 -5.09
CA GLY A 97 4.00 0.41 -6.35
C GLY A 97 2.80 -0.35 -6.92
N HIS A 98 2.11 -1.13 -6.10
CA HIS A 98 0.90 -1.86 -6.49
C HIS A 98 -0.23 -0.92 -6.92
N LEU A 99 -0.49 0.15 -6.16
CA LEU A 99 -1.45 1.20 -6.55
C LEU A 99 -1.14 1.76 -7.95
N ARG A 100 0.14 2.02 -8.24
CA ARG A 100 0.55 2.52 -9.56
C ARG A 100 0.31 1.48 -10.66
N ALA A 101 0.63 0.22 -10.41
CA ALA A 101 0.45 -0.87 -11.37
C ALA A 101 -1.04 -1.08 -11.70
N ILE A 102 -1.89 -1.19 -10.68
CA ILE A 102 -3.34 -1.38 -10.87
C ILE A 102 -3.94 -0.19 -11.60
N LYS A 103 -3.67 1.05 -11.16
CA LYS A 103 -4.24 2.27 -11.79
C LYS A 103 -3.69 2.56 -13.20
N SER A 104 -2.57 1.93 -13.59
CA SER A 104 -2.09 1.98 -14.97
C SER A 104 -2.79 0.96 -15.88
N THR A 105 -3.49 -0.01 -15.29
CA THR A 105 -4.07 -1.16 -15.97
C THR A 105 -5.60 -1.03 -16.08
N VAL A 106 -6.26 -0.61 -15.00
CA VAL A 106 -7.71 -0.41 -14.94
C VAL A 106 -8.04 1.04 -14.64
N LYS A 107 -9.28 1.45 -14.94
CA LYS A 107 -9.79 2.79 -14.60
C LYS A 107 -9.65 3.05 -13.10
N GLY A 108 -10.02 2.08 -12.27
CA GLY A 108 -9.96 2.16 -10.82
C GLY A 108 -10.81 3.28 -10.25
N PHE A 109 -10.59 3.57 -8.96
CA PHE A 109 -11.31 4.60 -8.23
C PHE A 109 -10.36 5.46 -7.37
N PRO A 110 -10.78 6.68 -6.98
CA PRO A 110 -10.07 7.49 -6.00
C PRO A 110 -9.92 6.78 -4.66
N ARG A 111 -8.90 7.12 -3.87
CA ARG A 111 -8.74 6.57 -2.52
C ARG A 111 -10.05 6.67 -1.74
N PRO A 112 -10.61 5.56 -1.21
CA PRO A 112 -11.81 5.62 -0.40
C PRO A 112 -11.52 6.27 0.95
N LEU A 113 -12.56 6.72 1.66
CA LEU A 113 -12.39 7.14 3.05
C LEU A 113 -12.04 5.92 3.91
N LEU A 114 -10.84 5.94 4.49
CA LEU A 114 -10.36 4.89 5.38
C LEU A 114 -10.41 5.37 6.83
N ASP A 115 -10.92 4.54 7.73
CA ASP A 115 -10.83 4.77 9.18
C ASP A 115 -9.75 3.86 9.77
N LEU A 116 -8.57 4.44 9.95
CA LEU A 116 -7.38 3.81 10.52
C LEU A 116 -7.24 4.14 12.02
N SER A 117 -8.30 4.62 12.67
CA SER A 117 -8.30 4.87 14.11
C SER A 117 -8.16 3.56 14.90
N SER A 118 -7.60 3.66 16.10
CA SER A 118 -7.56 2.53 17.04
C SER A 118 -8.96 2.02 17.39
N ALA A 119 -9.99 2.86 17.36
CA ALA A 119 -11.38 2.46 17.59
C ALA A 119 -11.92 1.54 16.48
N SER A 120 -11.61 1.87 15.21
CA SER A 120 -11.93 1.02 14.06
C SER A 120 -11.25 -0.35 14.17
N PHE A 121 -9.96 -0.37 14.49
CA PHE A 121 -9.21 -1.60 14.73
C PHE A 121 -9.78 -2.41 15.90
N ALA A 122 -10.02 -1.77 17.04
CA ALA A 122 -10.60 -2.42 18.22
C ALA A 122 -11.95 -3.05 17.90
N LYS A 123 -12.82 -2.38 17.14
CA LYS A 123 -14.11 -2.95 16.71
C LYS A 123 -13.94 -4.26 15.94
N VAL A 124 -12.98 -4.33 15.01
CA VAL A 124 -12.69 -5.54 14.23
C VAL A 124 -12.21 -6.67 15.14
N ILE A 125 -11.23 -6.37 16.01
CA ILE A 125 -10.66 -7.35 16.92
C ILE A 125 -11.70 -7.82 17.94
N ASP A 126 -12.43 -6.91 18.60
CA ASP A 126 -13.47 -7.24 19.56
C ASP A 126 -14.55 -8.14 18.94
N SER A 127 -14.92 -7.86 17.69
CA SER A 127 -15.87 -8.70 16.93
C SER A 127 -15.29 -10.09 16.67
N ALA A 128 -14.01 -10.20 16.31
CA ALA A 128 -13.35 -11.48 16.08
C ALA A 128 -13.23 -12.33 17.35
N PHE A 129 -13.06 -11.69 18.52
CA PHE A 129 -12.94 -12.37 19.81
C PHE A 129 -14.26 -12.47 20.59
N GLY A 130 -15.34 -11.87 20.11
CA GLY A 130 -16.66 -11.87 20.75
C GLY A 130 -16.73 -11.09 22.07
N ARG A 131 -15.73 -10.27 22.37
CA ARG A 131 -15.65 -9.45 23.60
C ARG A 131 -14.66 -8.29 23.42
N PRO A 132 -14.84 -7.17 24.14
CA PRO A 132 -13.84 -6.12 24.21
C PRO A 132 -12.49 -6.63 24.71
N LEU A 133 -11.42 -6.38 23.95
CA LEU A 133 -10.06 -6.59 24.44
C LEU A 133 -9.53 -5.29 25.04
N THR A 134 -9.00 -5.37 26.25
CA THR A 134 -8.27 -4.24 26.85
C THR A 134 -6.83 -4.31 26.35
N THR A 135 -6.50 -3.57 25.30
CA THR A 135 -5.12 -3.51 24.81
C THR A 135 -4.29 -2.58 25.69
N PRO A 136 -3.03 -2.94 26.03
CA PRO A 136 -2.11 -2.07 26.76
C PRO A 136 -1.48 -0.97 25.87
N PHE A 137 -1.99 -0.79 24.65
CA PHE A 137 -1.50 0.11 23.61
C PHE A 137 -2.67 0.79 22.89
#